data_AF-A0YEN3-F1
#
_entry.id   AF-A0YEN3-F1
#
_cell.length_a   1.000
_cell.length_b   1.000
_cell.length_c   1.000
_cell.angle_alpha   90.00
_cell.angle_beta   90.00
_cell.angle_gamma   90.00
#
_symmetry.space_group_name_H-M   'P 1'
#
loop_
_entity.id
_entity.type
_entity.pdbx_description
1 polymer ?
#
loop_
_entity_poly.entity_id
_entity_poly.type
_entity_poly.pdbx_seq_one_letter_code
_entity_poly.pdbx_strand_id
1 'polypeptide(L)'
;MTQQYSLQRTLGFSTVTFYGVGAILGAGIYVLIGEVAGLAGYAAPLSFIVAAVIAIFSAFSYAELSARFPKSAGEAVYIEQAFGCKWLTITVGLLVILTGIVSAATMTTGIVGYAQVFVTLPSFALITVFVIAISSIAIWGIKQSAWLVTAITVLEVAGLLYVVYVASDNLTSLSIPPLPAGADMDSSVATGILLGSFLAFYAYIGFEDMVNIAEEIKQPEKVLPVAIVLALVIATLLYMLVAYTALSVLSPAQLSASKAPLADVVISKGYSGSWISLISLVAVINGAIIQIIMASRVIYGMASRELFPVWLASVNRVTSTPIPATLLCAAAVLILALLFPLSTLAQLTSLIVLSVFVLVNVALIRLNRRFLAGAKESKDTGHKTVNFPRWIPYIGALLCVGMLLVKAIFWWSL
;
A
#
# COMPACT_ATOMS: atom_id res chain seq x y z
N MET A 1 38.22 -2.01 8.68
CA MET A 1 37.67 -1.89 7.31
C MET A 1 36.53 -2.88 7.17
N THR A 2 35.30 -2.46 7.47
CA THR A 2 34.10 -3.28 7.21
C THR A 2 33.85 -3.25 5.71
N GLN A 3 34.12 -4.36 5.01
CA GLN A 3 33.63 -4.54 3.64
C GLN A 3 32.11 -4.36 3.66
N GLN A 4 31.63 -3.26 3.08
CA GLN A 4 30.21 -3.13 2.75
C GLN A 4 29.93 -4.17 1.67
N TYR A 5 29.36 -5.31 2.06
CA TYR A 5 28.72 -6.22 1.12
C TYR A 5 27.62 -5.41 0.41
N SER A 6 27.85 -5.03 -0.85
CA SER A 6 26.83 -4.40 -1.67
C SER A 6 25.83 -5.47 -2.10
N LEU A 7 24.53 -5.13 -2.07
CA LEU A 7 23.47 -6.01 -2.55
C LEU A 7 23.67 -6.29 -4.05
N GLN A 8 23.43 -7.53 -4.47
CA GLN A 8 23.57 -7.91 -5.88
C GLN A 8 22.38 -7.38 -6.68
N ARG A 9 22.65 -6.63 -7.76
CA ARG A 9 21.65 -6.09 -8.68
C ARG A 9 21.09 -7.18 -9.61
N THR A 10 20.17 -7.99 -9.10
CA THR A 10 19.59 -9.14 -9.83
C THR A 10 18.24 -8.85 -10.47
N LEU A 11 17.49 -7.88 -9.96
CA LEU A 11 16.08 -7.67 -10.34
C LEU A 11 15.96 -6.86 -11.63
N GLY A 12 15.18 -7.39 -12.59
CA GLY A 12 14.88 -6.73 -13.85
C GLY A 12 13.56 -5.97 -13.82
N PHE A 13 13.28 -5.23 -14.90
CA PHE A 13 12.08 -4.41 -15.06
C PHE A 13 10.77 -5.16 -14.79
N SER A 14 10.60 -6.35 -15.36
CA SER A 14 9.36 -7.14 -15.19
C SER A 14 9.13 -7.54 -13.73
N THR A 15 10.15 -8.09 -13.07
CA THR A 15 10.08 -8.50 -11.65
C THR A 15 9.76 -7.30 -10.76
N VAL A 16 10.35 -6.14 -11.01
CA VAL A 16 10.09 -4.92 -10.23
C VAL A 16 8.65 -4.42 -10.46
N THR A 17 8.16 -4.42 -11.70
CA THR A 17 6.77 -4.03 -12.00
C THR A 17 5.77 -4.97 -11.31
N PHE A 18 5.95 -6.29 -11.41
CA PHE A 18 5.07 -7.25 -10.73
C PHE A 18 5.19 -7.18 -9.20
N TYR A 19 6.38 -6.91 -8.67
CA TYR A 19 6.55 -6.62 -7.25
C TYR A 19 5.71 -5.41 -6.83
N GLY A 20 5.78 -4.31 -7.59
CA GLY A 20 4.99 -3.10 -7.36
C GLY A 20 3.48 -3.34 -7.46
N VAL A 21 3.04 -4.06 -8.49
CA VAL A 21 1.61 -4.41 -8.64
C VAL A 21 1.15 -5.23 -7.43
N GLY A 22 1.90 -6.25 -7.01
CA GLY A 22 1.52 -7.08 -5.85
C GLY A 22 1.50 -6.32 -4.54
N ALA A 23 2.46 -5.40 -4.35
CA ALA A 23 2.49 -4.54 -3.18
C ALA A 23 1.21 -3.68 -3.07
N ILE A 24 0.71 -3.18 -4.21
CA ILE A 24 -0.55 -2.43 -4.29
C ILE A 24 -1.77 -3.35 -4.08
N LEU A 25 -1.81 -4.51 -4.77
CA LEU A 25 -2.97 -5.42 -4.76
C LEU A 25 -3.20 -6.14 -3.42
N GLY A 26 -2.13 -6.48 -2.68
CA GLY A 26 -2.09 -7.54 -1.66
C GLY A 26 -3.25 -7.60 -0.66
N ALA A 27 -3.78 -6.47 -0.19
CA ALA A 27 -4.99 -6.44 0.62
C ALA A 27 -6.00 -5.35 0.22
N GLY A 28 -5.67 -4.56 -0.81
CA GLY A 28 -6.43 -3.39 -1.20
C GLY A 28 -7.84 -3.75 -1.66
N ILE A 29 -7.98 -4.17 -2.92
CA ILE A 29 -9.32 -4.43 -3.50
C ILE A 29 -9.99 -5.67 -2.94
N TYR A 30 -9.22 -6.69 -2.54
CA TYR A 30 -9.76 -7.94 -2.00
C TYR A 30 -10.62 -7.69 -0.76
N VAL A 31 -10.19 -6.77 0.11
CA VAL A 31 -10.86 -6.56 1.40
C VAL A 31 -11.68 -5.27 1.40
N LEU A 32 -11.21 -4.20 0.77
CA LEU A 32 -11.84 -2.88 0.92
C LEU A 32 -12.99 -2.59 -0.04
N ILE A 33 -13.19 -3.38 -1.11
CA ILE A 33 -14.25 -3.08 -2.07
C ILE A 33 -15.63 -2.99 -1.41
N GLY A 34 -15.90 -3.84 -0.41
CA GLY A 34 -17.13 -3.84 0.36
C GLY A 34 -17.33 -2.55 1.15
N GLU A 35 -16.31 -2.14 1.90
CA GLU A 35 -16.33 -0.92 2.71
C GLU A 35 -16.45 0.34 1.83
N VAL A 36 -15.73 0.40 0.70
CA VAL A 36 -15.82 1.52 -0.24
C VAL A 36 -17.20 1.57 -0.89
N ALA A 37 -17.78 0.42 -1.25
CA ALA A 37 -19.17 0.34 -1.75
C ALA A 37 -20.19 0.79 -0.69
N GLY A 38 -19.94 0.54 0.60
CA GLY A 38 -20.78 1.05 1.68
C GLY A 38 -20.84 2.58 1.73
N LEU A 39 -19.74 3.26 1.41
CA LEU A 39 -19.65 4.72 1.45
C LEU A 39 -20.09 5.40 0.15
N ALA A 40 -19.64 4.87 -0.99
CA ALA A 40 -19.84 5.47 -2.30
C ALA A 40 -21.02 4.84 -3.08
N GLY A 41 -21.63 3.78 -2.56
CA GLY A 41 -22.67 3.03 -3.26
C GLY A 41 -22.17 2.48 -4.59
N TYR A 42 -23.01 2.60 -5.62
CA TYR A 42 -22.63 2.24 -6.99
C TYR A 42 -21.54 3.13 -7.59
N ALA A 43 -21.22 4.26 -6.96
CA ALA A 43 -20.13 5.14 -7.39
C ALA A 43 -18.74 4.73 -6.84
N ALA A 44 -18.61 3.59 -6.16
CA ALA A 44 -17.32 3.08 -5.68
C ALA A 44 -16.18 3.05 -6.72
N PRO A 45 -16.42 2.71 -8.01
CA PRO A 45 -15.36 2.79 -9.03
C PRO A 45 -14.79 4.20 -9.18
N LEU A 46 -15.62 5.25 -9.05
CA LEU A 46 -15.15 6.64 -9.08
C LEU A 46 -14.27 6.96 -7.87
N SER A 47 -14.55 6.40 -6.69
CA SER A 47 -13.69 6.55 -5.52
C SER A 47 -12.29 5.98 -5.75
N PHE A 48 -12.17 4.83 -6.41
CA PHE A 48 -10.88 4.28 -6.80
C PHE A 48 -10.15 5.19 -7.82
N ILE A 49 -10.86 5.75 -8.80
CA ILE A 49 -10.25 6.71 -9.75
C ILE A 49 -9.71 7.94 -9.02
N VAL A 50 -10.52 8.56 -8.16
CA VAL A 50 -10.10 9.75 -7.42
C VAL A 50 -8.89 9.44 -6.55
N ALA A 51 -8.90 8.31 -5.84
CA ALA A 51 -7.75 7.84 -5.07
C ALA A 51 -6.49 7.61 -5.95
N ALA A 52 -6.64 7.00 -7.13
CA ALA A 52 -5.56 6.81 -8.10
C ALA A 52 -4.98 8.14 -8.59
N VAL A 53 -5.84 9.11 -8.90
CA VAL A 53 -5.43 10.45 -9.34
C VAL A 53 -4.65 11.15 -8.23
N ILE A 54 -5.00 10.99 -6.96
CA ILE A 54 -4.23 11.56 -5.86
C ILE A 54 -2.88 10.85 -5.72
N ALA A 55 -2.88 9.52 -5.82
CA ALA A 55 -1.66 8.71 -5.72
C ALA A 55 -0.68 8.99 -6.87
N ILE A 56 -1.15 9.22 -8.11
CA ILE A 56 -0.26 9.32 -9.29
C ILE A 56 0.67 10.53 -9.23
N PHE A 57 0.21 11.66 -8.69
CA PHE A 57 1.06 12.85 -8.53
C PHE A 57 2.21 12.59 -7.54
N SER A 58 1.92 11.89 -6.45
CA SER A 58 2.95 11.47 -5.50
C SER A 58 3.85 10.39 -6.11
N ALA A 59 3.30 9.44 -6.88
CA ALA A 59 4.08 8.43 -7.60
C ALA A 59 5.08 9.05 -8.60
N PHE A 60 4.73 10.13 -9.28
CA PHE A 60 5.69 10.87 -10.11
C PHE A 60 6.82 11.50 -9.27
N SER A 61 6.50 12.03 -8.08
CA SER A 61 7.52 12.54 -7.16
C SER A 61 8.46 11.43 -6.67
N TYR A 62 7.91 10.26 -6.32
CA TYR A 62 8.70 9.06 -5.99
C TYR A 62 9.53 8.57 -7.19
N ALA A 63 8.98 8.60 -8.41
CA ALA A 63 9.70 8.25 -9.62
C ALA A 63 10.93 9.16 -9.85
N GLU A 64 10.79 10.48 -9.68
CA GLU A 64 11.93 11.41 -9.80
C GLU A 64 12.95 11.23 -8.66
N LEU A 65 12.49 11.09 -7.41
CA LEU A 65 13.37 10.95 -6.25
C LEU A 65 14.09 9.60 -6.23
N SER A 66 13.41 8.52 -6.59
CA SER A 66 14.02 7.19 -6.67
C SER A 66 15.08 7.10 -7.76
N ALA A 67 14.91 7.83 -8.87
CA ALA A 67 15.95 7.94 -9.89
C ALA A 67 17.18 8.73 -9.42
N ARG A 68 16.98 9.78 -8.62
CA ARG A 68 18.07 10.63 -8.11
C ARG A 68 18.82 10.02 -6.93
N PHE A 69 18.08 9.30 -6.07
CA PHE A 69 18.60 8.73 -4.84
C PHE A 69 18.16 7.25 -4.72
N PRO A 70 18.71 6.34 -5.54
CA PRO A 70 18.34 4.92 -5.56
C PRO A 70 18.98 4.17 -4.37
N LYS A 71 18.57 4.53 -3.15
CA LYS A 71 19.03 3.94 -1.90
C LYS A 71 17.87 3.28 -1.16
N SER A 72 18.18 2.22 -0.43
CA SER A 72 17.23 1.58 0.49
C SER A 72 16.81 2.59 1.59
N ALA A 73 15.55 2.53 2.05
CA ALA A 73 14.90 3.52 2.95
C ALA A 73 14.64 4.90 2.31
N GLY A 74 13.93 4.88 1.16
CA GLY A 74 13.80 6.03 0.28
C GLY A 74 13.22 7.28 0.95
N GLU A 75 12.13 7.19 1.70
CA GLU A 75 11.44 8.38 2.24
C GLU A 75 12.35 9.15 3.20
N ALA A 76 12.96 8.46 4.16
CA ALA A 76 13.86 9.06 5.13
C ALA A 76 15.06 9.73 4.44
N VAL A 77 15.62 9.07 3.41
CA VAL A 77 16.71 9.61 2.60
C VAL A 77 16.27 10.86 1.83
N TYR A 78 15.08 10.85 1.22
CA TYR A 78 14.57 12.01 0.46
C TYR A 78 14.40 13.24 1.36
N ILE A 79 13.87 13.05 2.57
CA ILE A 79 13.71 14.11 3.56
C ILE A 79 15.07 14.62 4.05
N GLU A 80 16.02 13.71 4.33
CA GLU A 80 17.36 14.08 4.75
C GLU A 80 18.08 14.91 3.67
N GLN A 81 18.02 14.49 2.40
CA GLN A 81 18.63 15.20 1.28
C GLN A 81 17.98 16.58 1.04
N ALA A 82 16.65 16.67 1.15
CA ALA A 82 15.95 17.91 0.91
C ALA A 82 16.16 18.95 2.02
N PHE A 83 16.06 18.53 3.29
CA PHE A 83 16.03 19.45 4.43
C PHE A 83 17.34 19.51 5.21
N GLY A 84 18.08 18.39 5.31
CA GLY A 84 19.25 18.27 6.18
C GLY A 84 18.91 18.26 7.68
N CYS A 85 17.63 18.08 8.03
CA CYS A 85 17.14 18.18 9.40
C CYS A 85 16.94 16.78 10.01
N LYS A 86 17.83 16.40 10.93
CA LYS A 86 17.76 15.08 11.61
C LYS A 86 16.40 14.80 12.26
N TRP A 87 15.82 15.78 12.95
CA TRP A 87 14.51 15.61 13.61
C TRP A 87 13.40 15.25 12.60
N LEU A 88 13.38 15.88 11.43
CA LEU A 88 12.37 15.60 10.40
C LEU A 88 12.54 14.20 9.81
N THR A 89 13.79 13.76 9.58
CA THR A 89 14.09 12.40 9.14
C THR A 89 13.63 11.35 10.16
N ILE A 90 13.83 11.62 11.46
CA ILE A 90 13.35 10.76 12.54
C ILE A 90 11.82 10.70 12.53
N THR A 91 11.14 11.85 12.46
CA THR A 91 9.68 11.91 12.41
C THR A 91 9.12 11.12 11.23
N VAL A 92 9.71 11.23 10.04
CA VAL A 92 9.27 10.45 8.87
C VAL A 92 9.52 8.96 9.07
N GLY A 93 10.66 8.56 9.62
CA GLY A 93 10.89 7.15 9.93
C GLY A 93 9.92 6.59 10.98
N LEU A 94 9.50 7.39 11.97
CA LEU A 94 8.44 7.02 12.91
C LEU A 94 7.08 6.85 12.23
N LEU A 95 6.73 7.75 11.29
CA LEU A 95 5.52 7.63 10.49
C LEU A 95 5.55 6.36 9.63
N VAL A 96 6.70 6.02 9.03
CA VAL A 96 6.89 4.78 8.25
C VAL A 96 6.73 3.53 9.13
N ILE A 97 7.30 3.52 10.34
CA ILE A 97 7.08 2.43 11.32
C ILE A 97 5.58 2.29 11.61
N LEU A 98 4.91 3.41 11.89
CA LEU A 98 3.48 3.42 12.21
C LEU A 98 2.64 2.94 11.02
N THR A 99 2.95 3.37 9.80
CA THR A 99 2.33 2.85 8.57
C THR A 99 2.47 1.34 8.48
N GLY A 100 3.67 0.79 8.68
CA GLY A 100 3.87 -0.66 8.60
C GLY A 100 3.05 -1.42 9.66
N ILE A 101 3.03 -0.93 10.90
CA ILE A 101 2.26 -1.56 11.98
C ILE A 101 0.75 -1.48 11.70
N VAL A 102 0.23 -0.30 11.37
CA VAL A 102 -1.21 -0.12 11.13
C VAL A 102 -1.65 -0.86 9.87
N SER A 103 -0.85 -0.84 8.80
CA SER A 103 -1.14 -1.57 7.56
C SER A 103 -1.15 -3.08 7.78
N ALA A 104 -0.19 -3.63 8.52
CA ALA A 104 -0.19 -5.05 8.89
C ALA A 104 -1.41 -5.42 9.74
N ALA A 105 -1.88 -4.52 10.62
CA ALA A 105 -3.11 -4.70 11.38
C ALA A 105 -4.35 -4.69 10.46
N THR A 106 -4.44 -3.75 9.52
CA THR A 106 -5.49 -3.70 8.49
C THR A 106 -5.57 -5.03 7.73
N MET A 107 -4.44 -5.50 7.20
CA MET A 107 -4.32 -6.78 6.51
C MET A 107 -4.79 -7.95 7.38
N THR A 108 -4.33 -7.99 8.63
CA THR A 108 -4.72 -9.01 9.61
C THR A 108 -6.22 -9.02 9.86
N THR A 109 -6.88 -7.86 9.98
CA THR A 109 -8.35 -7.82 10.13
C THR A 109 -9.08 -8.27 8.87
N GLY A 110 -8.53 -7.96 7.69
CA GLY A 110 -9.11 -8.30 6.41
C GLY A 110 -9.13 -9.80 6.09
N ILE A 111 -8.35 -10.60 6.82
CA ILE A 111 -8.28 -12.04 6.58
C ILE A 111 -9.50 -12.82 7.08
N VAL A 112 -10.23 -12.26 8.05
CA VAL A 112 -11.23 -13.01 8.83
C VAL A 112 -12.30 -13.64 7.93
N GLY A 113 -12.87 -12.87 7.00
CA GLY A 113 -13.91 -13.39 6.11
C GLY A 113 -13.40 -14.46 5.16
N TYR A 114 -12.21 -14.25 4.57
CA TYR A 114 -11.62 -15.22 3.65
C TYR A 114 -11.17 -16.51 4.35
N ALA A 115 -10.71 -16.43 5.61
CA ALA A 115 -10.38 -17.62 6.39
C ALA A 115 -11.65 -18.39 6.81
N GLN A 116 -12.76 -17.70 7.05
CA GLN A 116 -14.03 -18.29 7.44
C GLN A 116 -14.68 -19.16 6.34
N VAL A 117 -14.24 -19.03 5.09
CA VAL A 117 -14.62 -19.95 4.00
C VAL A 117 -14.10 -21.38 4.26
N PHE A 118 -12.98 -21.53 4.96
CA PHE A 118 -12.36 -22.83 5.23
C PHE A 118 -12.56 -23.32 6.66
N VAL A 119 -12.57 -22.40 7.63
CA VAL A 119 -12.58 -22.73 9.06
C VAL A 119 -13.56 -21.85 9.83
N THR A 120 -14.43 -22.47 10.63
CA THR A 120 -15.41 -21.77 11.46
C THR A 120 -14.83 -21.44 12.84
N LEU A 121 -13.87 -20.52 12.87
CA LEU A 121 -13.27 -20.00 14.11
C LEU A 121 -13.74 -18.56 14.41
N PRO A 122 -13.79 -18.16 15.68
CA PRO A 122 -14.10 -16.79 16.06
C PRO A 122 -13.00 -15.84 15.57
N SER A 123 -13.37 -14.60 15.22
CA SER A 123 -12.46 -13.62 14.62
C SER A 123 -11.18 -13.40 15.42
N PHE A 124 -11.28 -13.35 16.76
CA PHE A 124 -10.12 -13.12 17.62
C PHE A 124 -9.09 -14.26 17.52
N ALA A 125 -9.55 -15.51 17.36
CA ALA A 125 -8.67 -16.67 17.24
C ALA A 125 -7.96 -16.67 15.89
N LEU A 126 -8.68 -16.36 14.80
CA LEU A 126 -8.11 -16.22 13.46
C LEU A 126 -7.05 -15.13 13.42
N ILE A 127 -7.36 -13.93 13.94
CA ILE A 127 -6.42 -12.81 14.04
C ILE A 127 -5.18 -13.20 14.84
N THR A 128 -5.35 -13.84 16.00
CA THR A 128 -4.23 -14.21 16.88
C THR A 128 -3.32 -15.25 16.22
N VAL A 129 -3.89 -16.32 15.67
CA VAL A 129 -3.13 -17.36 14.96
C VAL A 129 -2.40 -16.77 13.77
N PHE A 130 -3.06 -15.87 13.03
CA PHE A 130 -2.47 -15.20 11.90
C PHE A 130 -1.25 -14.36 12.28
N VAL A 131 -1.37 -13.49 13.29
CA VAL A 131 -0.26 -12.65 13.76
C VAL A 131 0.90 -13.51 14.25
N ILE A 132 0.64 -14.59 14.98
CA ILE A 132 1.67 -15.53 15.42
C ILE A 132 2.37 -16.16 14.22
N ALA A 133 1.63 -16.62 13.21
CA ALA A 133 2.19 -17.24 12.02
C ALA A 133 3.09 -16.28 11.24
N ILE A 134 2.59 -15.08 10.87
CA ILE A 134 3.36 -14.10 10.11
C ILE A 134 4.58 -13.59 10.89
N SER A 135 4.45 -13.44 12.22
CA SER A 135 5.56 -13.00 13.07
C SER A 135 6.63 -14.08 13.22
N SER A 136 6.21 -15.35 13.30
CA SER A 136 7.14 -16.48 13.31
C SER A 136 7.92 -16.57 12.00
N ILE A 137 7.25 -16.38 10.86
CA ILE A 137 7.88 -16.32 9.54
C ILE A 137 8.84 -15.14 9.44
N ALA A 138 8.43 -13.96 9.93
CA ALA A 138 9.28 -12.77 9.97
C ALA A 138 10.52 -12.99 10.85
N ILE A 139 10.39 -13.64 12.01
CA ILE A 139 11.49 -13.98 12.93
C ILE A 139 12.45 -14.99 12.29
N TRP A 140 11.93 -15.99 11.58
CA TRP A 140 12.75 -16.95 10.84
C TRP A 140 13.67 -16.26 9.82
N GLY A 141 13.37 -15.02 9.46
CA GLY A 141 14.26 -14.19 8.65
C GLY A 141 14.24 -14.60 7.19
N ILE A 142 13.08 -15.08 6.72
CA ILE A 142 12.86 -15.31 5.30
C ILE A 142 13.06 -13.97 4.59
N LYS A 143 14.16 -13.86 3.86
CA LYS A 143 14.35 -12.79 2.88
C LYS A 143 13.33 -13.04 1.79
N GLN A 144 12.39 -12.12 1.61
CA GLN A 144 11.42 -12.24 0.54
C GLN A 144 12.17 -12.22 -0.79
N SER A 145 12.02 -13.31 -1.53
CA SER A 145 12.48 -13.33 -2.91
C SER A 145 11.51 -12.49 -3.73
N ALA A 146 12.00 -11.47 -4.42
CA ALA A 146 11.17 -10.67 -5.34
C ALA A 146 10.45 -11.56 -6.38
N TRP A 147 11.01 -12.74 -6.70
CA TRP A 147 10.36 -13.77 -7.52
C TRP A 147 9.14 -14.40 -6.85
N LEU A 148 9.20 -14.67 -5.54
CA LEU A 148 8.04 -15.20 -4.79
C LEU A 148 6.93 -14.16 -4.76
N VAL A 149 7.25 -12.90 -4.46
CA VAL A 149 6.28 -11.80 -4.51
C VAL A 149 5.68 -11.70 -5.90
N THR A 150 6.50 -11.71 -6.95
CA THR A 150 6.03 -11.71 -8.35
C THR A 150 5.08 -12.88 -8.64
N ALA A 151 5.39 -14.10 -8.19
CA ALA A 151 4.54 -15.26 -8.39
C ALA A 151 3.20 -15.12 -7.68
N ILE A 152 3.20 -14.61 -6.44
CA ILE A 152 2.00 -14.30 -5.68
C ILE A 152 1.17 -13.21 -6.40
N THR A 153 1.81 -12.15 -6.89
CA THR A 153 1.13 -11.11 -7.70
C THR A 153 0.45 -11.69 -8.93
N VAL A 154 1.11 -12.60 -9.65
CA VAL A 154 0.52 -13.23 -10.84
C VAL A 154 -0.74 -14.02 -10.46
N LEU A 155 -0.71 -14.73 -9.32
CA LEU A 155 -1.89 -15.41 -8.78
C LEU A 155 -2.98 -14.42 -8.35
N GLU A 156 -2.62 -13.31 -7.71
CA GLU A 156 -3.55 -12.25 -7.34
C GLU A 156 -4.26 -11.64 -8.56
N VAL A 157 -3.49 -11.27 -9.59
CA VAL A 157 -4.04 -10.73 -10.84
C VAL A 157 -4.94 -11.77 -11.50
N ALA A 158 -4.52 -13.04 -11.55
CA ALA A 158 -5.33 -14.12 -12.10
C ALA A 158 -6.64 -14.32 -11.31
N GLY A 159 -6.61 -14.22 -9.98
CA GLY A 159 -7.79 -14.27 -9.12
C GLY A 159 -8.76 -13.13 -9.42
N LEU A 160 -8.26 -11.90 -9.52
CA LEU A 160 -9.09 -10.73 -9.89
C LEU A 160 -9.71 -10.89 -11.29
N LEU A 161 -8.93 -11.32 -12.28
CA LEU A 161 -9.43 -11.58 -13.63
C LEU A 161 -10.46 -12.73 -13.66
N TYR A 162 -10.32 -13.72 -12.78
CA TYR A 162 -11.32 -14.78 -12.63
C TYR A 162 -12.65 -14.25 -12.09
N VAL A 163 -12.63 -13.35 -11.10
CA VAL A 163 -13.86 -12.67 -10.62
C VAL A 163 -14.54 -11.92 -11.78
N VAL A 164 -13.75 -11.18 -12.57
CA VAL A 164 -14.26 -10.44 -13.74
C VAL A 164 -14.86 -11.39 -14.77
N TYR A 165 -14.20 -12.51 -15.06
CA TYR A 165 -14.69 -13.51 -16.00
C TYR A 165 -16.02 -14.13 -15.56
N VAL A 166 -16.11 -14.54 -14.29
CA VAL A 166 -17.32 -15.14 -13.71
C VAL A 166 -18.51 -14.17 -13.69
N ALA A 167 -18.23 -12.86 -13.56
CA ALA A 167 -19.23 -11.80 -13.56
C ALA A 167 -19.50 -11.18 -14.96
N SER A 168 -18.90 -11.72 -16.02
CA SER A 168 -18.88 -11.06 -17.34
C SER A 168 -20.24 -10.97 -18.03
N ASP A 169 -21.14 -11.92 -17.75
CA ASP A 169 -22.52 -11.94 -18.24
C ASP A 169 -23.39 -10.83 -17.61
N ASN A 170 -23.07 -10.36 -16.42
CA ASN A 170 -23.73 -9.20 -15.79
C ASN A 170 -23.24 -7.85 -16.36
N LEU A 171 -22.13 -7.82 -17.10
CA LEU A 171 -21.62 -6.58 -17.71
C LEU A 171 -22.48 -6.13 -18.90
N THR A 172 -23.12 -7.07 -19.59
CA THR A 172 -23.96 -6.77 -20.76
C THR A 172 -25.38 -6.37 -20.38
N SER A 173 -25.84 -6.72 -19.17
CA SER A 173 -27.18 -6.42 -18.68
C SER A 173 -27.33 -5.02 -18.06
N LEU A 174 -26.26 -4.20 -18.04
CA LEU A 174 -26.22 -2.81 -17.52
C LEU A 174 -27.05 -2.60 -16.24
N SER A 175 -26.91 -3.52 -15.27
CA SER A 175 -27.69 -3.50 -14.03
C SER A 175 -27.20 -2.48 -12.99
N ILE A 176 -26.15 -1.72 -13.30
CA ILE A 176 -25.63 -0.64 -12.46
C ILE A 176 -26.34 0.66 -12.85
N PRO A 177 -26.96 1.37 -11.88
CA PRO A 177 -27.48 2.71 -12.14
C PRO A 177 -26.40 3.60 -12.78
N PRO A 178 -26.74 4.44 -13.77
CA PRO A 178 -25.76 5.30 -14.41
C PRO A 178 -25.01 6.11 -13.34
N LEU A 179 -23.68 6.13 -13.45
CA LEU A 179 -22.84 6.89 -12.53
C LEU A 179 -23.27 8.36 -12.57
N PRO A 180 -23.52 8.99 -11.40
CA PRO A 180 -23.88 10.41 -11.35
C PRO A 180 -22.77 11.26 -11.98
N ALA A 181 -23.14 12.19 -12.86
CA ALA A 181 -22.20 13.04 -13.58
C ALA A 181 -22.69 14.49 -13.69
N GLY A 182 -21.76 15.45 -13.63
CA GLY A 182 -22.06 16.86 -13.88
C GLY A 182 -22.92 17.51 -12.78
N ALA A 183 -23.87 18.35 -13.18
CA ALA A 183 -24.70 19.16 -12.28
C ALA A 183 -25.77 18.33 -11.52
N ASP A 184 -26.01 17.08 -11.92
CA ASP A 184 -27.00 16.18 -11.30
C ASP A 184 -26.41 15.37 -10.14
N MET A 185 -25.14 15.60 -9.80
CA MET A 185 -24.46 14.92 -8.72
C MET A 185 -24.90 15.49 -7.36
N ASP A 186 -25.82 14.78 -6.69
CA ASP A 186 -26.23 15.12 -5.34
C ASP A 186 -25.02 15.22 -4.40
N SER A 187 -25.06 16.22 -3.53
CA SER A 187 -24.08 16.47 -2.47
C SER A 187 -23.79 15.24 -1.60
N SER A 188 -24.80 14.39 -1.39
CA SER A 188 -24.67 13.13 -0.64
C SER A 188 -23.75 12.13 -1.38
N VAL A 189 -23.95 11.95 -2.68
CA VAL A 189 -23.13 11.11 -3.55
C VAL A 189 -21.70 11.65 -3.63
N ALA A 190 -21.53 12.96 -3.80
CA ALA A 190 -20.22 13.59 -3.83
C ALA A 190 -19.43 13.36 -2.54
N THR A 191 -20.10 13.49 -1.40
CA THR A 191 -19.49 13.20 -0.09
C THR A 191 -19.14 11.72 0.03
N GLY A 192 -20.02 10.81 -0.39
CA GLY A 192 -19.77 9.37 -0.40
C GLY A 192 -18.58 8.98 -1.27
N ILE A 193 -18.45 9.58 -2.47
CA ILE A 193 -17.29 9.35 -3.34
C ILE A 193 -16.01 9.83 -2.66
N LEU A 194 -16.00 11.02 -2.06
CA LEU A 194 -14.81 11.57 -1.38
C LEU A 194 -14.38 10.72 -0.18
N LEU A 195 -15.32 10.31 0.68
CA LEU A 195 -15.04 9.43 1.81
C LEU A 195 -14.58 8.05 1.36
N GLY A 196 -15.25 7.48 0.35
CA GLY A 196 -14.84 6.25 -0.29
C GLY A 196 -13.46 6.34 -0.92
N SER A 197 -13.08 7.50 -1.47
CA SER A 197 -11.75 7.73 -2.07
C SER A 197 -10.66 7.75 -1.01
N PHE A 198 -10.92 8.38 0.14
CA PHE A 198 -9.98 8.40 1.25
C PHE A 198 -9.70 6.99 1.79
N LEU A 199 -10.75 6.16 1.88
CA LEU A 199 -10.61 4.76 2.25
C LEU A 199 -9.91 3.94 1.14
N ALA A 200 -10.34 4.10 -0.11
CA ALA A 200 -9.78 3.43 -1.28
C ALA A 200 -8.30 3.79 -1.52
N PHE A 201 -7.84 4.95 -1.03
CA PHE A 201 -6.43 5.32 -1.08
C PHE A 201 -5.53 4.27 -0.43
N TYR A 202 -5.99 3.57 0.60
CA TYR A 202 -5.24 2.45 1.19
C TYR A 202 -4.89 1.39 0.15
N ALA A 203 -5.80 1.11 -0.79
CA ALA A 203 -5.57 0.12 -1.83
C ALA A 203 -4.48 0.52 -2.82
N TYR A 204 -4.05 1.79 -2.84
CA TYR A 204 -2.97 2.31 -3.69
C TYR A 204 -1.62 2.43 -2.97
N ILE A 205 -1.57 2.13 -1.67
CA ILE A 205 -0.35 2.07 -0.87
C ILE A 205 0.43 0.82 -1.32
N GLY A 206 1.72 0.96 -1.59
CA GLY A 206 2.63 -0.13 -1.92
C GLY A 206 3.60 0.17 -3.06
N PHE A 207 3.33 1.18 -3.90
CA PHE A 207 4.29 1.59 -4.92
C PHE A 207 5.53 2.24 -4.31
N GLU A 208 5.38 2.91 -3.16
CA GLU A 208 6.47 3.48 -2.39
C GLU A 208 7.41 2.39 -1.87
N ASP A 209 6.92 1.20 -1.55
CA ASP A 209 7.75 0.09 -1.06
C ASP A 209 8.76 -0.39 -2.10
N MET A 210 8.53 -0.10 -3.39
CA MET A 210 9.46 -0.43 -4.47
C MET A 210 10.82 0.26 -4.31
N VAL A 211 10.86 1.44 -3.67
CA VAL A 211 12.13 2.16 -3.48
C VAL A 211 13.03 1.47 -2.46
N ASN A 212 12.46 0.64 -1.58
CA ASN A 212 13.20 -0.07 -0.54
C ASN A 212 14.04 -1.23 -1.08
N ILE A 213 13.77 -1.68 -2.30
CA ILE A 213 14.58 -2.70 -3.01
C ILE A 213 15.46 -2.08 -4.11
N ALA A 214 15.61 -0.75 -4.15
CA ALA A 214 16.36 -0.04 -5.20
C ALA A 214 17.77 -0.59 -5.42
N GLU A 215 18.44 -1.01 -4.35
CA GLU A 215 19.82 -1.52 -4.39
C GLU A 215 19.93 -2.92 -5.05
N GLU A 216 18.83 -3.67 -5.16
CA GLU A 216 18.76 -4.98 -5.81
C GLU A 216 18.34 -4.90 -7.29
N ILE A 217 17.98 -3.71 -7.77
CA ILE A 217 17.47 -3.48 -9.13
C ILE A 217 18.62 -3.23 -10.12
N LYS A 218 18.50 -3.80 -11.31
CA LYS A 218 19.35 -3.46 -12.46
C LYS A 218 18.95 -2.09 -13.00
N GLN A 219 19.87 -1.13 -12.97
CA GLN A 219 19.63 0.26 -13.43
C GLN A 219 18.40 0.88 -12.74
N PRO A 220 18.40 0.99 -11.40
CA PRO A 220 17.25 1.51 -10.64
C PRO A 220 16.81 2.89 -11.12
N GLU A 221 17.76 3.70 -11.62
CA GLU A 221 17.54 5.06 -12.12
C GLU A 221 16.63 5.13 -13.34
N LYS A 222 16.50 4.01 -14.08
CA LYS A 222 15.63 3.88 -15.26
C LYS A 222 14.42 3.00 -14.99
N VAL A 223 14.61 1.95 -14.20
CA VAL A 223 13.58 0.93 -13.96
C VAL A 223 12.52 1.42 -12.97
N LEU A 224 12.93 2.00 -11.83
CA LEU A 224 11.97 2.44 -10.79
C LEU A 224 10.96 3.47 -11.30
N PRO A 225 11.35 4.54 -12.02
CA PRO A 225 10.40 5.56 -12.47
C PRO A 225 9.27 5.00 -13.31
N VAL A 226 9.60 4.09 -14.24
CA VAL A 226 8.62 3.49 -15.15
C VAL A 226 7.80 2.42 -14.41
N ALA A 227 8.44 1.61 -13.57
CA ALA A 227 7.76 0.53 -12.86
C ALA A 227 6.75 1.05 -11.83
N ILE A 228 7.06 2.13 -11.11
CA ILE A 228 6.12 2.78 -10.16
C ILE A 228 4.85 3.23 -10.88
N VAL A 229 4.98 3.98 -11.97
CA VAL A 229 3.82 4.50 -12.73
C VAL A 229 3.04 3.35 -13.36
N LEU A 230 3.73 2.38 -13.96
CA LEU A 230 3.09 1.23 -14.60
C LEU A 230 2.33 0.37 -13.59
N ALA A 231 2.90 0.12 -12.40
CA ALA A 231 2.23 -0.63 -11.35
C ALA A 231 0.93 0.06 -10.90
N LEU A 232 0.96 1.38 -10.72
CA LEU A 232 -0.21 2.17 -10.34
C LEU A 232 -1.30 2.14 -11.44
N VAL A 233 -0.91 2.27 -12.71
CA VAL A 233 -1.86 2.20 -13.84
C VAL A 233 -2.50 0.81 -13.93
N ILE A 234 -1.70 -0.26 -13.86
CA ILE A 234 -2.20 -1.64 -13.88
C ILE A 234 -3.18 -1.88 -12.72
N ALA A 235 -2.80 -1.50 -11.50
CA ALA A 235 -3.66 -1.65 -10.33
C ALA A 235 -4.96 -0.85 -10.48
N THR A 236 -4.89 0.39 -10.98
CA THR A 236 -6.08 1.23 -11.20
C THR A 236 -7.05 0.58 -12.19
N LEU A 237 -6.55 0.06 -13.31
CA LEU A 237 -7.39 -0.62 -14.30
C LEU A 237 -8.04 -1.86 -13.71
N LEU A 238 -7.29 -2.67 -12.95
CA LEU A 238 -7.83 -3.86 -12.28
C LEU A 238 -8.88 -3.49 -11.22
N TYR A 239 -8.61 -2.47 -10.40
CA TYR A 239 -9.55 -2.03 -9.37
C TYR A 239 -10.84 -1.49 -9.94
N MET A 240 -10.77 -0.68 -11.00
CA MET A 240 -11.98 -0.23 -11.69
C MET A 240 -12.79 -1.39 -12.25
N LEU A 241 -12.12 -2.32 -12.92
CA LEU A 241 -12.76 -3.47 -13.54
C LEU A 241 -13.43 -4.35 -12.49
N VAL A 242 -12.72 -4.68 -11.41
CA VAL A 242 -13.22 -5.50 -10.29
C VAL A 242 -14.32 -4.78 -9.51
N ALA A 243 -14.17 -3.49 -9.23
CA ALA A 243 -15.19 -2.73 -8.52
C ALA A 243 -16.50 -2.67 -9.32
N TYR A 244 -16.39 -2.42 -10.62
CA TYR A 244 -17.54 -2.40 -11.52
C TYR A 244 -18.19 -3.78 -11.63
N THR A 245 -17.41 -4.86 -11.81
CA THR A 245 -17.97 -6.22 -11.92
C THR A 245 -18.58 -6.71 -10.61
N ALA A 246 -17.99 -6.38 -9.46
CA ALA A 246 -18.56 -6.74 -8.17
C ALA A 246 -19.93 -6.08 -7.97
N LEU A 247 -20.05 -4.80 -8.33
CA LEU A 247 -21.30 -4.03 -8.23
C LEU A 247 -22.36 -4.40 -9.26
N SER A 248 -21.99 -5.05 -10.37
CA SER A 248 -22.98 -5.57 -11.34
C SER A 248 -23.63 -6.88 -10.87
N VAL A 249 -23.04 -7.53 -9.87
CA VAL A 249 -23.51 -8.81 -9.31
C VAL A 249 -24.17 -8.62 -7.95
N LEU A 250 -23.53 -7.87 -7.05
CA LEU A 250 -24.00 -7.63 -5.69
C LEU A 250 -24.28 -6.13 -5.48
N SER A 251 -25.37 -5.84 -4.75
CA SER A 251 -25.68 -4.47 -4.33
C SER A 251 -24.62 -3.92 -3.35
N PRO A 252 -24.47 -2.58 -3.24
CA PRO A 252 -23.56 -1.98 -2.27
C PRO A 252 -23.81 -2.42 -0.82
N ALA A 253 -25.07 -2.65 -0.43
CA ALA A 253 -25.44 -3.14 0.89
C ALA A 253 -24.95 -4.59 1.13
N GLN A 254 -25.02 -5.45 0.11
CA GLN A 254 -24.50 -6.82 0.20
C GLN A 254 -22.97 -6.84 0.26
N LEU A 255 -22.31 -6.02 -0.56
CA LEU A 255 -20.84 -5.93 -0.57
C LEU A 255 -20.30 -5.38 0.76
N SER A 256 -20.93 -4.34 1.33
CA SER A 256 -20.51 -3.76 2.61
C SER A 256 -20.79 -4.66 3.83
N ALA A 257 -21.82 -5.50 3.77
CA ALA A 257 -22.09 -6.49 4.80
C ALA A 257 -21.16 -7.73 4.73
N SER A 258 -20.49 -7.94 3.59
CA SER A 258 -19.63 -9.09 3.37
C SER A 258 -18.25 -8.91 4.00
N LYS A 259 -17.75 -9.97 4.64
CA LYS A 259 -16.36 -10.04 5.11
C LYS A 259 -15.40 -10.59 4.05
N ALA A 260 -15.92 -11.13 2.94
CA ALA A 260 -15.16 -11.72 1.84
C ALA A 260 -15.81 -11.36 0.50
N PRO A 261 -15.93 -10.06 0.16
CA PRO A 261 -16.84 -9.57 -0.87
C PRO A 261 -16.57 -10.20 -2.25
N LEU A 262 -15.31 -10.39 -2.64
CA LEU A 262 -15.00 -11.00 -3.94
C LEU A 262 -15.26 -12.51 -3.98
N ALA A 263 -15.17 -13.21 -2.84
CA ALA A 263 -15.59 -14.60 -2.77
C ALA A 263 -17.12 -14.71 -2.91
N ASP A 264 -17.87 -13.80 -2.26
CA ASP A 264 -19.33 -13.76 -2.33
C ASP A 264 -19.85 -13.44 -3.74
N VAL A 265 -19.17 -12.57 -4.49
CA VAL A 265 -19.46 -12.34 -5.93
C VAL A 265 -19.41 -13.67 -6.68
N VAL A 266 -18.33 -14.43 -6.54
CA VAL A 266 -18.15 -15.73 -7.22
C VAL A 266 -19.19 -16.77 -6.75
N ILE A 267 -19.49 -16.81 -5.44
CA ILE A 267 -20.50 -17.71 -4.86
C ILE A 267 -21.89 -17.41 -5.38
N SER A 268 -22.26 -16.13 -5.48
CA SER A 268 -23.57 -15.71 -6.01
C SER A 268 -23.79 -16.11 -7.48
N LYS A 269 -22.70 -16.35 -8.21
CA LYS A 269 -22.69 -16.85 -9.59
C LYS A 269 -22.67 -18.38 -9.67
N GLY A 270 -22.75 -19.08 -8.54
CA GLY A 270 -22.82 -20.54 -8.45
C GLY A 270 -21.46 -21.26 -8.46
N TYR A 271 -20.36 -20.53 -8.36
CA TYR A 271 -19.00 -21.09 -8.30
C TYR A 271 -18.48 -21.14 -6.86
N SER A 272 -17.43 -21.94 -6.60
CA SER A 272 -16.82 -21.98 -5.27
C SER A 272 -15.97 -20.73 -5.01
N GLY A 273 -16.25 -20.03 -3.90
CA GLY A 273 -15.43 -18.91 -3.42
C GLY A 273 -14.08 -19.31 -2.80
N SER A 274 -13.78 -20.62 -2.68
CA SER A 274 -12.56 -21.13 -2.04
C SER A 274 -11.29 -20.66 -2.75
N TRP A 275 -11.25 -20.66 -4.09
CA TRP A 275 -10.05 -20.26 -4.83
C TRP A 275 -9.71 -18.78 -4.64
N ILE A 276 -10.71 -17.90 -4.71
CA ILE A 276 -10.53 -16.47 -4.44
C ILE A 276 -10.11 -16.25 -2.99
N SER A 277 -10.71 -16.99 -2.06
CA SER A 277 -10.34 -16.90 -0.65
C SER A 277 -8.90 -17.31 -0.42
N LEU A 278 -8.44 -18.43 -1.00
CA LEU A 278 -7.05 -18.87 -0.89
C LEU A 278 -6.07 -17.83 -1.44
N ILE A 279 -6.37 -17.26 -2.62
CA ILE A 279 -5.53 -16.21 -3.23
C ILE A 279 -5.47 -14.99 -2.31
N SER A 280 -6.61 -14.54 -1.78
CA SER A 280 -6.65 -13.42 -0.85
C SER A 280 -5.88 -13.71 0.45
N LEU A 281 -5.99 -14.91 1.00
CA LEU A 281 -5.21 -15.32 2.19
C LEU A 281 -3.70 -15.20 1.92
N VAL A 282 -3.23 -15.74 0.79
CA VAL A 282 -1.80 -15.70 0.42
C VAL A 282 -1.33 -14.25 0.20
N ALA A 283 -2.14 -13.44 -0.47
CA ALA A 283 -1.88 -12.03 -0.73
C ALA A 283 -1.71 -11.22 0.57
N VAL A 284 -2.66 -11.38 1.48
CA VAL A 284 -2.69 -10.72 2.80
C VAL A 284 -1.53 -11.21 3.70
N ILE A 285 -1.21 -12.50 3.68
CA ILE A 285 -0.01 -13.06 4.36
C ILE A 285 1.25 -12.36 3.87
N ASN A 286 1.43 -12.31 2.55
CA ASN A 286 2.62 -11.73 1.95
C ASN A 286 2.76 -10.24 2.31
N GLY A 287 1.68 -9.47 2.13
CA GLY A 287 1.66 -8.05 2.47
C GLY A 287 1.94 -7.79 3.96
N ALA A 288 1.30 -8.54 4.87
CA ALA A 288 1.46 -8.32 6.31
C ALA A 288 2.88 -8.66 6.79
N ILE A 289 3.49 -9.71 6.24
CA ILE A 289 4.89 -10.07 6.52
C ILE A 289 5.83 -8.95 6.06
N ILE A 290 5.63 -8.38 4.86
CA ILE A 290 6.44 -7.24 4.35
C ILE A 290 6.41 -6.11 5.36
N GLN A 291 5.22 -5.73 5.80
CA GLN A 291 5.05 -4.57 6.66
C GLN A 291 5.65 -4.77 8.06
N ILE A 292 5.55 -5.98 8.63
CA ILE A 292 6.21 -6.31 9.91
C ILE A 292 7.74 -6.31 9.76
N ILE A 293 8.27 -6.88 8.67
CA ILE A 293 9.72 -6.91 8.41
C ILE A 293 10.24 -5.47 8.21
N MET A 294 9.54 -4.66 7.42
CA MET A 294 9.88 -3.27 7.18
C MET A 294 9.90 -2.48 8.50
N ALA A 295 8.80 -2.49 9.25
CA ALA A 295 8.70 -1.74 10.51
C ALA A 295 9.77 -2.17 11.52
N SER A 296 10.01 -3.49 11.68
CA SER A 296 11.02 -3.99 12.61
C SER A 296 12.45 -3.62 12.22
N ARG A 297 12.77 -3.57 10.92
CA ARG A 297 14.08 -3.10 10.43
C ARG A 297 14.29 -1.60 10.66
N VAL A 298 13.26 -0.78 10.47
CA VAL A 298 13.35 0.67 10.74
C VAL A 298 13.53 0.91 12.24
N ILE A 299 12.78 0.20 13.10
CA ILE A 299 12.96 0.25 14.58
C ILE A 299 14.39 -0.14 14.97
N TYR A 300 14.90 -1.26 14.45
CA TYR A 300 16.28 -1.69 14.68
C TYR A 300 17.30 -0.63 14.26
N GLY A 301 17.14 -0.04 13.07
CA GLY A 301 18.03 0.99 12.54
C GLY A 301 18.05 2.26 13.39
N MET A 302 16.90 2.64 13.97
CA MET A 302 16.80 3.76 14.90
C MET A 302 17.37 3.42 16.28
N ALA A 303 17.10 2.23 16.81
CA ALA A 303 17.66 1.77 18.09
C ALA A 303 19.19 1.66 18.05
N SER A 304 19.75 1.24 16.91
CA SER A 304 21.20 1.20 16.67
C SER A 304 21.87 2.58 16.66
N ARG A 305 21.06 3.66 16.54
CA ARG A 305 21.49 5.06 16.62
C ARG A 305 21.08 5.74 17.93
N GLU A 306 20.74 4.94 18.95
CA GLU A 306 20.35 5.40 20.29
C GLU A 306 19.09 6.29 20.33
N LEU A 307 18.25 6.22 19.28
CA LEU A 307 16.96 6.93 19.23
C LEU A 307 15.82 6.16 19.92
N PHE A 308 16.03 4.86 20.12
CA PHE A 308 15.12 3.94 20.80
C PHE A 308 15.90 3.13 21.84
N PRO A 309 15.21 2.46 22.79
CA PRO A 309 15.85 1.57 23.75
C PRO A 309 16.78 0.55 23.07
N VAL A 310 18.02 0.46 23.56
CA VAL A 310 19.11 -0.33 22.93
C VAL A 310 18.77 -1.82 22.78
N TRP A 311 17.88 -2.37 23.61
CA TRP A 311 17.45 -3.76 23.51
C TRP A 311 16.73 -4.07 22.17
N LEU A 312 16.11 -3.07 21.53
CA LEU A 312 15.50 -3.18 20.20
C LEU A 312 16.54 -3.28 19.07
N ALA A 313 17.80 -2.93 19.34
CA ALA A 313 18.92 -3.08 18.42
C ALA A 313 19.58 -4.47 18.47
N SER A 314 19.04 -5.42 19.26
CA SER A 314 19.61 -6.76 19.34
C SER A 314 19.15 -7.64 18.17
N VAL A 315 20.11 -8.33 17.53
CA VAL A 315 19.89 -9.20 16.38
C VAL A 315 20.21 -10.65 16.76
N ASN A 316 19.34 -11.58 16.38
CA ASN A 316 19.60 -12.99 16.56
C ASN A 316 20.67 -13.47 15.57
N ARG A 317 21.68 -14.20 16.07
CA ARG A 317 22.84 -14.64 15.29
C ARG A 317 22.51 -15.69 14.21
N VAL A 318 21.45 -16.47 14.40
CA VAL A 318 21.05 -17.54 13.47
C VAL A 318 20.19 -16.99 12.35
N THR A 319 19.16 -16.21 12.68
CA THR A 319 18.20 -15.68 11.71
C THR A 319 18.61 -14.33 11.11
N SER A 320 19.58 -13.63 11.70
CA SER A 320 19.97 -12.26 11.33
C SER A 320 18.79 -11.26 11.40
N THR A 321 17.79 -11.54 12.26
CA THR A 321 16.60 -10.70 12.46
C THR A 321 16.60 -10.00 13.81
N PRO A 322 16.08 -8.75 13.90
CA PRO A 322 15.94 -8.03 15.16
C PRO A 322 14.69 -8.50 15.93
N ILE A 323 14.78 -9.67 16.58
CA ILE A 323 13.63 -10.34 17.22
C ILE A 323 12.84 -9.42 18.15
N PRO A 324 13.44 -8.62 19.05
CA PRO A 324 12.64 -7.80 19.96
C PRO A 324 11.85 -6.70 19.23
N ALA A 325 12.41 -6.13 18.16
CA ALA A 325 11.69 -5.18 17.31
C ALA A 325 10.53 -5.87 16.56
N THR A 326 10.74 -7.08 16.05
CA THR A 326 9.68 -7.87 15.41
C THR A 326 8.57 -8.23 16.39
N LEU A 327 8.89 -8.64 17.62
CA LEU A 327 7.90 -8.93 18.66
C LEU A 327 7.13 -7.68 19.10
N LEU A 328 7.80 -6.52 19.19
CA LEU A 328 7.14 -5.25 19.47
C LEU A 328 6.13 -4.90 18.36
N CYS A 329 6.53 -5.03 17.09
CA CYS A 329 5.62 -4.85 15.95
C CYS A 329 4.45 -5.84 16.01
N ALA A 330 4.72 -7.12 16.23
CA ALA A 330 3.70 -8.18 16.30
C ALA A 330 2.66 -7.90 17.40
N ALA A 331 3.13 -7.49 18.59
CA ALA A 331 2.26 -7.12 19.69
C ALA A 331 1.40 -5.91 19.34
N ALA A 332 1.98 -4.86 18.74
CA ALA A 332 1.23 -3.68 18.30
C ALA A 332 0.19 -4.02 17.22
N VAL A 333 0.57 -4.84 16.23
CA VAL A 333 -0.34 -5.34 15.17
C VAL A 333 -1.49 -6.12 15.77
N LEU A 334 -1.22 -7.04 16.70
CA LEU A 334 -2.26 -7.84 17.36
C LEU A 334 -3.23 -6.97 18.14
N ILE A 335 -2.72 -6.02 18.94
CA ILE A 335 -3.54 -5.09 19.72
C ILE A 335 -4.44 -4.27 18.79
N LEU A 336 -3.87 -3.67 17.74
CA LEU A 336 -4.63 -2.85 16.81
C LEU A 336 -5.68 -3.66 16.05
N ALA A 337 -5.33 -4.84 15.55
CA ALA A 337 -6.23 -5.71 14.80
C ALA A 337 -7.40 -6.24 15.66
N LEU A 338 -7.20 -6.41 16.97
CA LEU A 338 -8.26 -6.84 17.88
C LEU A 338 -9.16 -5.69 18.36
N LEU A 339 -8.64 -4.47 18.43
CA LEU A 339 -9.36 -3.32 18.99
C LEU A 339 -10.10 -2.49 17.95
N PHE A 340 -9.62 -2.42 16.71
CA PHE A 340 -10.15 -1.51 15.69
C PHE A 340 -10.69 -2.26 14.48
N PRO A 341 -11.78 -1.76 13.86
CA PRO A 341 -12.30 -2.34 12.63
C PRO A 341 -11.38 -2.04 11.44
N LEU A 342 -11.50 -2.87 10.40
CA LEU A 342 -10.75 -2.77 9.16
C LEU A 342 -10.76 -1.35 8.57
N SER A 343 -11.94 -0.74 8.45
CA SER A 343 -12.11 0.59 7.85
C SER A 343 -11.38 1.68 8.63
N THR A 344 -11.37 1.63 9.97
CA THR A 344 -10.61 2.57 10.81
C THR A 344 -9.11 2.41 10.60
N LEU A 345 -8.60 1.17 10.57
CA LEU A 345 -7.17 0.90 10.37
C LEU A 345 -6.70 1.32 8.96
N ALA A 346 -7.51 1.04 7.93
CA ALA A 346 -7.27 1.50 6.57
C ALA A 346 -7.24 3.03 6.47
N GLN A 347 -8.21 3.72 7.08
CA GLN A 347 -8.25 5.19 7.13
C GLN A 347 -7.04 5.78 7.87
N LEU A 348 -6.64 5.16 8.98
CA LEU A 348 -5.48 5.62 9.76
C LEU A 348 -4.18 5.45 8.96
N THR A 349 -4.04 4.34 8.24
CA THR A 349 -2.92 4.12 7.32
C THR A 349 -2.91 5.17 6.20
N SER A 350 -4.06 5.41 5.55
CA SER A 350 -4.19 6.46 4.52
C SER A 350 -3.79 7.83 5.05
N LEU A 351 -4.20 8.19 6.27
CA LEU A 351 -3.84 9.46 6.91
C LEU A 351 -2.33 9.61 7.08
N ILE A 352 -1.67 8.57 7.57
CA ILE A 352 -0.21 8.57 7.79
C ILE A 352 0.52 8.67 6.45
N VAL A 353 0.15 7.84 5.47
CA VAL A 353 0.81 7.82 4.15
C VAL A 353 0.58 9.11 3.38
N LEU A 354 -0.63 9.68 3.38
CA LEU A 354 -0.87 11.00 2.79
C LEU A 354 0.00 12.08 3.43
N SER A 355 0.20 12.03 4.75
CA SER A 355 1.09 12.96 5.46
C SER A 355 2.55 12.78 5.03
N VAL A 356 3.02 11.54 4.87
CA VAL A 356 4.35 11.24 4.32
C VAL A 356 4.46 11.74 2.88
N PHE A 357 3.43 11.55 2.05
CA PHE A 357 3.42 11.99 0.67
C PHE A 357 3.45 13.52 0.55
N VAL A 358 2.81 14.27 1.45
CA VAL A 358 3.00 15.73 1.54
C VAL A 358 4.48 16.05 1.75
N LEU A 359 5.14 15.40 2.71
CA LEU A 359 6.56 15.64 2.99
C LEU A 359 7.47 15.29 1.81
N VAL A 360 7.20 14.18 1.11
CA VAL A 360 7.94 13.75 -0.07
C VAL A 360 7.76 14.72 -1.24
N ASN A 361 6.54 15.18 -1.50
CA ASN A 361 6.26 16.19 -2.54
C ASN A 361 6.98 17.51 -2.21
N VAL A 362 6.92 17.97 -0.95
CA VAL A 362 7.62 19.19 -0.52
C VAL A 362 9.14 19.02 -0.59
N ALA A 363 9.67 17.83 -0.27
CA ALA A 363 11.08 17.50 -0.41
C ALA A 363 11.53 17.64 -1.87
N LEU A 364 10.76 17.12 -2.82
CA LEU A 364 11.06 17.28 -4.24
C LEU A 364 11.00 18.74 -4.70
N ILE A 365 9.99 19.51 -4.26
CA ILE A 365 9.90 20.95 -4.54
C ILE A 365 11.16 21.68 -4.07
N ARG A 366 11.59 21.40 -2.84
CA ARG A 366 12.77 22.02 -2.24
C ARG A 366 14.06 21.65 -2.98
N LEU A 367 14.23 20.39 -3.34
CA LEU A 367 15.37 19.92 -4.12
C LEU A 367 15.40 20.57 -5.51
N ASN A 368 14.27 20.61 -6.22
CA ASN A 368 14.16 21.27 -7.52
C ASN A 368 14.50 22.77 -7.45
N ARG A 369 14.13 23.46 -6.37
CA ARG A 369 14.52 24.87 -6.14
C ARG A 369 16.01 25.02 -5.85
N ARG A 370 16.62 24.12 -5.09
CA ARG A 370 18.07 24.14 -4.79
C ARG A 370 18.90 23.91 -6.06
N PHE A 371 18.51 22.96 -6.91
CA PHE A 371 19.20 22.71 -8.17
C PHE A 371 19.10 23.92 -9.13
N LEU A 372 17.94 24.57 -9.18
CA LEU A 372 17.77 25.82 -9.93
C LEU A 372 18.67 26.95 -9.43
N ALA A 373 18.92 27.01 -8.13
CA ALA A 373 19.81 28.00 -7.52
C ALA A 373 21.31 27.70 -7.72
N GLY A 374 21.66 26.73 -8.58
CA GLY A 374 23.05 26.42 -8.94
C GLY A 374 23.74 25.42 -8.01
N ALA A 375 23.00 24.73 -7.11
CA ALA A 375 23.57 23.63 -6.34
C ALA A 375 24.01 22.50 -7.29
N LYS A 376 25.26 22.07 -7.19
CA LYS A 376 25.75 20.90 -7.94
C LYS A 376 24.99 19.66 -7.48
N GLU A 377 24.51 18.87 -8.43
CA GLU A 377 24.02 17.53 -8.18
C GLU A 377 25.10 16.74 -7.43
N SER A 378 24.73 16.07 -6.33
CA SER A 378 25.66 15.17 -5.65
C SER A 378 26.18 14.18 -6.68
N LYS A 379 27.50 14.20 -6.88
CA LYS A 379 28.22 13.93 -8.14
C LYS A 379 28.21 12.47 -8.66
N ASP A 380 27.20 11.65 -8.35
CA ASP A 380 27.35 10.19 -8.42
C ASP A 380 26.47 9.44 -9.44
N THR A 381 25.66 10.13 -10.25
CA THR A 381 24.89 9.45 -11.29
C THR A 381 25.09 10.14 -12.63
N GLY A 382 26.06 9.67 -13.43
CA GLY A 382 26.29 10.09 -14.83
C GLY A 382 25.14 9.76 -15.80
N HIS A 383 23.91 9.64 -15.31
CA HIS A 383 22.72 9.27 -16.06
C HIS A 383 21.76 10.46 -16.13
N LYS A 384 21.15 10.68 -17.31
CA LYS A 384 20.04 11.65 -17.46
C LYS A 384 18.94 11.30 -16.46
N THR A 385 18.74 12.13 -15.45
CA THR A 385 17.68 11.95 -14.46
C THR A 385 16.32 12.11 -15.14
N VAL A 386 15.36 11.26 -14.78
CA VAL A 386 13.96 11.46 -15.14
C VAL A 386 13.50 12.73 -14.43
N ASN A 387 13.10 13.75 -15.19
CA ASN A 387 12.60 15.01 -14.65
C ASN A 387 11.17 15.19 -15.15
N PHE A 388 10.23 15.20 -14.22
CA PHE A 388 8.84 15.48 -14.54
C PHE A 388 8.56 16.99 -14.49
N PRO A 389 7.44 17.46 -15.07
CA PRO A 389 7.06 18.87 -14.98
C PRO A 389 7.00 19.35 -13.53
N ARG A 390 7.60 20.51 -13.26
CA ARG A 390 7.78 21.02 -11.88
C ARG A 390 6.50 21.30 -11.11
N TRP A 391 5.36 21.44 -11.79
CA TRP A 391 4.05 21.66 -11.18
C TRP A 391 3.49 20.38 -10.53
N ILE A 392 3.94 19.19 -10.94
CA ILE A 392 3.47 17.90 -10.43
C ILE A 392 3.57 17.78 -8.91
N PRO A 393 4.73 18.00 -8.25
CA PRO A 393 4.80 17.87 -6.80
C PRO A 393 3.99 18.93 -6.05
N TYR A 394 3.70 20.09 -6.64
CA TYR A 394 2.80 21.08 -6.02
C TYR A 394 1.35 20.58 -6.03
N ILE A 395 0.90 20.02 -7.15
CA ILE A 395 -0.43 19.41 -7.24
C ILE A 395 -0.51 18.18 -6.31
N GLY A 396 0.52 17.34 -6.27
CA GLY A 396 0.60 16.21 -5.36
C GLY A 396 0.46 16.62 -3.89
N ALA A 397 1.22 17.63 -3.45
CA ALA A 397 1.09 18.17 -2.10
C ALA A 397 -0.31 18.76 -1.83
N LEU A 398 -0.85 19.53 -2.77
CA LEU A 398 -2.18 20.15 -2.64
C LEU A 398 -3.28 19.09 -2.51
N LEU A 399 -3.26 18.06 -3.35
CA LEU A 399 -4.25 16.98 -3.32
C LEU A 399 -4.16 16.14 -2.04
N CYS A 400 -2.94 15.85 -1.57
CA CYS A 400 -2.75 15.12 -0.31
C CYS A 400 -3.25 15.95 0.89
N VAL A 401 -2.92 17.24 0.96
CA VAL A 401 -3.45 18.15 1.98
C VAL A 401 -4.97 18.28 1.89
N GLY A 402 -5.50 18.41 0.67
CA GLY A 402 -6.95 18.45 0.42
C GLY A 402 -7.66 17.22 0.98
N MET A 403 -7.15 16.02 0.72
CA MET A 403 -7.72 14.78 1.27
C MET A 403 -7.62 14.69 2.81
N LEU A 404 -6.50 15.13 3.39
CA LEU A 404 -6.35 15.20 4.84
C LEU A 404 -7.36 16.18 5.47
N LEU A 405 -7.60 17.32 4.83
CA LEU A 405 -8.61 18.29 5.27
C LEU A 405 -10.03 17.74 5.14
N VAL A 406 -10.36 17.06 4.04
CA VAL A 406 -11.65 16.37 3.89
C VAL A 406 -11.85 15.41 5.06
N LYS A 407 -10.87 14.56 5.39
CA LYS A 407 -11.01 13.64 6.52
C LYS A 407 -11.11 14.37 7.86
N ALA A 408 -10.43 15.51 8.06
CA ALA A 408 -10.55 16.31 9.26
C ALA A 408 -11.95 16.93 9.44
N ILE A 409 -12.55 17.39 8.34
CA ILE A 409 -13.92 17.97 8.34
C ILE A 409 -14.95 16.87 8.61
N PHE A 410 -14.80 15.73 7.95
CA PHE A 410 -15.72 14.59 8.01
C PHE A 410 -15.28 13.52 9.03
N TRP A 411 -14.53 13.91 10.07
CA TRP A 411 -14.01 12.97 11.07
C TRP A 411 -15.15 12.22 11.79
N TRP A 412 -16.29 12.90 11.97
CA TRP A 412 -17.47 12.42 12.70
C TRP A 412 -18.49 11.65 11.84
N SER A 413 -18.34 11.62 10.51
CA SER A 413 -19.35 11.08 9.60
C SER A 413 -19.12 9.61 9.22
N LEU A 414 -18.32 8.88 10.00
CA LEU A 414 -17.94 7.48 9.77
C LEU A 414 -17.90 6.71 11.08
#